data_AF-A0A7U9S6P8-F1
#
_entry.id   AF-A0A7U9S6P8-F1
#
_cell.length_a   1.000
_cell.length_b   1.000
_cell.length_c   1.000
_cell.angle_alpha   90.00
_cell.angle_beta   90.00
_cell.angle_gamma   90.00
#
_symmetry.space_group_name_H-M   'P 1'
#
loop_
_entity.id
_entity.type
_entity.pdbx_description
1 polymer ?
#
loop_
_entity_poly.entity_id
_entity_poly.type
_entity_poly.pdbx_seq_one_letter_code
_entity_poly.pdbx_strand_id
1 'polypeptide(L)'
;MNVKVAVIDSGIEMAHKAFKKNHIDGYSVVKDGERWIKNMRVFDINGHGTACASVIVNECPNVEILSIGILDVEGKTNLSALEIALESLIDSGVSIINMSLSFRKLVDGELYRICQRLSERNITLIASLENGCEKSYPAVFDNVIGVRHGVLERENEFWFSKHRQIQCVMDCVAPIVAIPKNKYGLILPFNSIATAKLTGIISRMFYSAQISRIDFNSLCDWLQEKSFRNKWNEVEIYERLRVPERTEWYVDDKDFTLISLYQIVCDFFKKKFEQRSICDIELLTRKGVLNIDQVIPFLTFVEKEMHIKLDYLKINRYHLLTVGTLAQYIRTV
;
A
#
# COMPACT_ATOMS: atom_id res chain seq x y z
N MET A 1 10.68 17.25 12.52
CA MET A 1 9.38 17.78 12.07
C MET A 1 8.44 16.61 11.82
N ASN A 2 7.16 16.69 12.20
CA ASN A 2 6.24 15.56 12.07
C ASN A 2 5.41 15.70 10.79
N VAL A 3 5.45 14.68 9.92
CA VAL A 3 4.63 14.61 8.71
C VAL A 3 3.29 13.98 9.09
N LYS A 4 2.20 14.71 8.90
CA LYS A 4 0.85 14.25 9.26
C LYS A 4 0.06 13.88 8.01
N VAL A 5 -0.34 12.61 7.92
CA VAL A 5 -1.07 12.05 6.77
C VAL A 5 -2.51 11.77 7.16
N ALA A 6 -3.47 12.33 6.44
CA ALA A 6 -4.86 11.91 6.53
C ALA A 6 -5.08 10.68 5.65
N VAL A 7 -5.68 9.62 6.21
CA VAL A 7 -6.09 8.43 5.47
C VAL A 7 -7.61 8.38 5.46
N ILE A 8 -8.22 8.73 4.32
CA ILE A 8 -9.67 8.69 4.12
C ILE A 8 -10.03 7.31 3.57
N ASP A 9 -10.61 6.45 4.41
CA ASP A 9 -10.82 5.03 4.12
C ASP A 9 -11.90 4.41 5.04
N SER A 10 -11.83 3.12 5.38
CA SER A 10 -12.75 2.41 6.29
C SER A 10 -12.46 2.61 7.79
N GLY A 11 -11.46 3.42 8.12
CA GLY A 11 -10.92 3.56 9.48
C GLY A 11 -9.60 2.80 9.66
N ILE A 12 -9.00 2.85 10.85
CA ILE A 12 -7.75 2.12 11.18
C ILE A 12 -7.88 1.44 12.55
N GLU A 13 -7.43 0.19 12.68
CA GLU A 13 -7.20 -0.45 13.99
C GLU A 13 -5.97 0.18 14.66
N MET A 14 -6.17 1.26 15.42
CA MET A 14 -5.09 2.05 16.04
C MET A 14 -4.18 1.23 16.98
N ALA A 15 -4.73 0.21 17.64
CA ALA A 15 -3.99 -0.66 18.57
C ALA A 15 -3.17 -1.77 17.87
N HIS A 16 -3.21 -1.87 16.54
CA HIS A 16 -2.49 -2.89 15.78
C HIS A 16 -0.98 -2.78 16.01
N LYS A 17 -0.28 -3.92 16.19
CA LYS A 17 1.15 -3.97 16.53
C LYS A 17 2.08 -3.29 15.53
N ALA A 18 1.64 -3.19 14.27
CA ALA A 18 2.33 -2.46 13.20
C ALA A 18 2.47 -0.96 13.49
N PHE A 19 1.59 -0.39 14.31
CA PHE A 19 1.52 1.05 14.57
C PHE A 19 2.03 1.46 15.95
N LYS A 20 2.68 0.54 16.69
CA LYS A 20 3.13 0.79 18.08
C LYS A 20 3.99 2.04 18.27
N LYS A 21 4.66 2.50 17.21
CA LYS A 21 5.54 3.68 17.24
C LYS A 21 4.90 4.93 16.63
N ASN A 22 3.69 4.81 16.07
CA ASN A 22 3.02 5.86 15.35
C ASN A 22 1.94 6.51 16.22
N HIS A 23 1.80 7.81 16.10
CA HIS A 23 0.64 8.51 16.63
C HIS A 23 -0.49 8.40 15.61
N ILE A 24 -1.60 7.77 16.01
CA ILE A 24 -2.81 7.64 15.19
C ILE A 24 -3.99 8.18 15.98
N ASP A 25 -4.69 9.15 15.40
CA ASP A 25 -5.97 9.69 15.88
C ASP A 25 -6.98 9.65 14.73
N GLY A 26 -8.25 9.90 14.97
CA GLY A 26 -9.23 9.88 13.90
C GLY A 26 -10.69 10.04 14.30
N TYR A 27 -11.52 10.09 13.28
CA TYR A 27 -12.97 10.16 13.39
C TYR A 27 -13.60 9.48 12.17
N SER A 28 -14.90 9.19 12.24
CA SER A 28 -15.67 8.71 11.09
C SER A 28 -16.65 9.79 10.61
N VAL A 29 -17.06 9.71 9.34
CA VAL A 29 -18.19 10.48 8.81
C VAL A 29 -19.35 9.51 8.63
N VAL A 30 -20.40 9.69 9.43
CA VAL A 30 -21.56 8.79 9.47
C VAL A 30 -22.82 9.54 9.10
N LYS A 31 -23.81 8.81 8.58
CA LYS A 31 -25.12 9.37 8.27
C LYS A 31 -25.98 9.42 9.55
N ASP A 32 -26.49 10.59 9.88
CA ASP A 32 -27.46 10.85 10.95
C ASP A 32 -28.72 11.49 10.34
N GLY A 33 -29.78 10.70 10.23
CA GLY A 33 -30.98 11.06 9.47
C GLY A 33 -30.64 11.32 7.99
N GLU A 34 -30.88 12.55 7.53
CA GLU A 34 -30.56 12.98 6.16
C GLU A 34 -29.19 13.66 6.02
N ARG A 35 -28.48 13.89 7.14
CA ARG A 35 -27.21 14.61 7.15
C ARG A 35 -26.05 13.67 7.39
N TRP A 36 -24.88 14.08 6.95
CA TRP A 36 -23.61 13.43 7.26
C TRP A 36 -22.91 14.25 8.34
N ILE A 37 -22.43 13.58 9.39
CA ILE A 37 -21.82 14.21 10.55
C ILE A 37 -20.52 13.51 10.95
N LYS A 38 -19.66 14.25 11.65
CA LYS A 38 -18.47 13.68 12.27
C LYS A 38 -18.83 12.90 13.53
N ASN A 39 -18.26 11.71 13.65
CA ASN A 39 -18.32 10.86 14.82
C ASN A 39 -16.90 10.60 15.32
N MET A 40 -16.58 11.00 16.55
CA MET A 40 -15.24 10.86 17.13
C MET A 40 -14.84 9.40 17.43
N ARG A 41 -15.70 8.43 17.11
CA ARG A 41 -15.37 7.01 17.14
C ARG A 41 -15.09 6.52 15.72
N VAL A 42 -13.89 6.00 15.52
CA VAL A 42 -13.46 5.35 14.27
C VAL A 42 -12.92 3.97 14.58
N PHE A 43 -13.37 2.98 13.81
CA PHE A 43 -12.89 1.60 13.88
C PHE A 43 -12.84 1.05 12.47
N ASP A 44 -11.87 0.19 12.19
CA ASP A 44 -11.79 -0.48 10.90
C ASP A 44 -12.41 -1.87 10.96
N ILE A 45 -13.65 -1.98 10.50
CA ILE A 45 -14.35 -3.27 10.40
C ILE A 45 -14.00 -3.97 9.08
N ASN A 46 -13.80 -3.20 8.01
CA ASN A 46 -13.52 -3.72 6.67
C ASN A 46 -12.07 -4.23 6.55
N GLY A 47 -11.11 -3.49 7.11
CA GLY A 47 -9.68 -3.81 7.11
C GLY A 47 -8.85 -3.08 6.05
N HIS A 48 -9.50 -2.42 5.08
CA HIS A 48 -8.82 -1.75 3.98
C HIS A 48 -8.01 -0.53 4.44
N GLY A 49 -8.53 0.29 5.35
CA GLY A 49 -7.81 1.43 5.88
C GLY A 49 -6.61 1.03 6.75
N THR A 50 -6.73 -0.03 7.55
CA THR A 50 -5.61 -0.63 8.31
C THR A 50 -4.53 -1.14 7.36
N ALA A 51 -4.92 -1.79 6.25
CA ALA A 51 -3.99 -2.24 5.23
C ALA A 51 -3.23 -1.06 4.60
N CYS A 52 -3.93 -0.04 4.12
CA CYS A 52 -3.33 1.16 3.53
C CYS A 52 -2.40 1.89 4.50
N ALA A 53 -2.82 2.07 5.76
CA ALA A 53 -2.00 2.70 6.79
C ALA A 53 -0.70 1.93 7.05
N SER A 54 -0.74 0.59 7.07
CA SER A 54 0.46 -0.23 7.25
C SER A 54 1.48 -0.09 6.13
N VAL A 55 1.00 0.11 4.90
CA VAL A 55 1.88 0.38 3.74
C VAL A 55 2.54 1.75 3.88
N ILE A 56 1.79 2.79 4.28
CA ILE A 56 2.34 4.14 4.50
C ILE A 56 3.42 4.11 5.59
N VAL A 57 3.14 3.47 6.72
CA VAL A 57 4.09 3.35 7.85
C VAL A 57 5.33 2.54 7.48
N ASN A 58 5.19 1.51 6.65
CA ASN A 58 6.33 0.71 6.20
C ASN A 58 7.32 1.54 5.35
N GLU A 59 6.81 2.47 4.56
CA GLU A 59 7.61 3.39 3.75
C GLU A 59 8.15 4.58 4.56
N CYS A 60 7.36 5.10 5.51
CA CYS A 60 7.74 6.21 6.39
C CYS A 60 7.35 5.93 7.85
N PRO A 61 8.23 5.26 8.63
CA PRO A 61 7.91 4.86 10.01
C PRO A 61 7.62 6.01 10.97
N ASN A 62 8.10 7.22 10.69
CA ASN A 62 7.99 8.41 11.56
C ASN A 62 6.79 9.31 11.21
N VAL A 63 5.78 8.75 10.55
CA VAL A 63 4.56 9.47 10.15
C VAL A 63 3.52 9.49 11.27
N GLU A 64 2.79 10.61 11.40
CA GLU A 64 1.55 10.69 12.18
C GLU A 64 0.36 10.47 11.26
N ILE A 65 -0.66 9.73 11.71
CA ILE A 65 -1.83 9.41 10.88
C ILE A 65 -3.10 9.99 11.51
N LEU A 66 -3.89 10.66 10.67
CA LEU A 66 -5.27 11.00 10.96
C LEU A 66 -6.19 10.06 10.16
N SER A 67 -6.78 9.10 10.84
CA SER A 67 -7.75 8.14 10.28
C SER A 67 -9.10 8.81 10.06
N ILE A 68 -9.64 8.74 8.85
CA ILE A 68 -10.99 9.26 8.54
C ILE A 68 -11.82 8.14 7.94
N GLY A 69 -12.69 7.56 8.76
CA GLY A 69 -13.58 6.46 8.36
C GLY A 69 -14.81 6.96 7.61
N ILE A 70 -14.88 6.74 6.30
CA ILE A 70 -16.07 7.05 5.47
C ILE A 70 -16.63 5.83 4.73
N LEU A 71 -15.86 4.73 4.65
CA LEU A 71 -16.30 3.50 4.00
C LEU A 71 -17.07 2.61 4.99
N ASP A 72 -18.12 1.96 4.51
CA ASP A 72 -18.86 0.95 5.26
C ASP A 72 -18.17 -0.43 5.25
N VAL A 73 -18.83 -1.44 5.82
CA VAL A 73 -18.32 -2.82 5.89
C VAL A 73 -18.09 -3.45 4.51
N GLU A 74 -18.79 -2.98 3.47
CA GLU A 74 -18.65 -3.42 2.08
C GLU A 74 -17.64 -2.58 1.29
N GLY A 75 -17.00 -1.58 1.92
CA GLY A 75 -16.08 -0.67 1.26
C GLY A 75 -16.77 0.42 0.43
N LYS A 76 -18.06 0.68 0.67
CA LYS A 76 -18.83 1.69 -0.05
C LYS A 76 -18.94 2.97 0.75
N THR A 77 -19.12 4.09 0.03
CA THR A 77 -19.33 5.40 0.64
C THR A 77 -20.19 6.28 -0.26
N ASN A 78 -20.47 7.50 0.20
CA ASN A 78 -21.21 8.51 -0.52
C ASN A 78 -20.31 9.72 -0.80
N LEU A 79 -20.56 10.41 -1.91
CA LEU A 79 -19.82 11.61 -2.28
C LEU A 79 -19.85 12.68 -1.18
N SER A 80 -21.01 12.92 -0.56
CA SER A 80 -21.14 13.90 0.53
C SER A 80 -20.31 13.54 1.76
N ALA A 81 -20.09 12.25 2.03
CA ALA A 81 -19.22 11.82 3.13
C ALA A 81 -17.75 12.18 2.84
N LEU A 82 -17.31 12.01 1.59
CA LEU A 82 -15.97 12.43 1.16
C LEU A 82 -15.81 13.95 1.22
N GLU A 83 -16.80 14.70 0.74
CA GLU A 83 -16.76 16.17 0.74
C GLU A 83 -16.63 16.72 2.18
N ILE A 84 -17.39 16.18 3.13
CA ILE A 84 -17.30 16.56 4.55
C ILE A 84 -15.96 16.18 5.16
N ALA A 85 -15.43 15.00 4.83
CA ALA A 85 -14.12 14.58 5.27
C ALA A 85 -13.04 15.57 4.79
N LEU A 86 -13.01 15.88 3.49
CA LEU A 86 -12.04 16.77 2.86
C LEU A 86 -12.15 18.22 3.34
N GLU A 87 -13.36 18.79 3.42
CA GLU A 87 -13.59 20.13 3.95
C GLU A 87 -12.97 20.30 5.34
N SER A 88 -13.10 19.27 6.15
CA SER A 88 -12.64 19.33 7.52
C SER A 88 -11.13 19.14 7.70
N LEU A 89 -10.42 18.83 6.62
CA LEU A 89 -8.95 18.72 6.60
C LEU A 89 -8.26 20.05 6.30
N ILE A 90 -9.00 21.04 5.82
CA ILE A 90 -8.47 22.31 5.30
C ILE A 90 -7.57 23.04 6.29
N ASP A 91 -7.97 23.09 7.57
CA ASP A 91 -7.20 23.74 8.65
C ASP A 91 -6.72 22.74 9.71
N SER A 92 -6.64 21.45 9.37
CA SER A 92 -6.32 20.35 10.31
C SER A 92 -4.82 20.13 10.56
N GLY A 93 -3.97 20.90 9.87
CA GLY A 93 -2.51 20.77 9.92
C GLY A 93 -1.94 19.56 9.17
N VAL A 94 -2.76 18.82 8.42
CA VAL A 94 -2.26 17.70 7.60
C VAL A 94 -1.37 18.17 6.45
N SER A 95 -0.40 17.33 6.11
CA SER A 95 0.54 17.53 5.01
C SER A 95 0.06 16.86 3.72
N ILE A 96 -0.46 15.64 3.86
CA ILE A 96 -0.80 14.75 2.75
C ILE A 96 -2.16 14.11 3.05
N ILE A 97 -2.99 13.94 2.04
CA ILE A 97 -4.28 13.25 2.10
C ILE A 97 -4.23 12.07 1.13
N ASN A 98 -4.33 10.86 1.68
CA ASN A 98 -4.44 9.62 0.95
C ASN A 98 -5.90 9.21 0.80
N MET A 99 -6.37 9.13 -0.45
CA MET A 99 -7.72 8.68 -0.80
C MET A 99 -7.64 7.37 -1.59
N SER A 100 -7.76 6.25 -0.89
CA SER A 100 -7.76 4.92 -1.49
C SER A 100 -9.19 4.50 -1.90
N LEU A 101 -9.91 5.41 -2.55
CA LEU A 101 -11.31 5.28 -2.97
C LEU A 101 -11.56 6.09 -4.25
N SER A 102 -12.70 5.85 -4.91
CA SER A 102 -13.00 6.47 -6.19
C SER A 102 -14.49 6.52 -6.51
N PHE A 103 -14.89 7.50 -7.31
CA PHE A 103 -16.23 7.63 -7.89
C PHE A 103 -16.17 7.64 -9.42
N ARG A 104 -17.05 6.91 -10.09
CA ARG A 104 -17.15 6.91 -11.58
C ARG A 104 -17.81 8.16 -12.14
N LYS A 105 -18.71 8.76 -11.36
CA LYS A 105 -19.53 9.91 -11.76
C LYS A 105 -19.60 10.89 -10.61
N LEU A 106 -19.64 12.17 -10.96
CA LEU A 106 -19.92 13.27 -10.05
C LEU A 106 -21.31 13.82 -10.36
N VAL A 107 -21.95 14.38 -9.34
CA VAL A 107 -23.25 15.05 -9.48
C VAL A 107 -23.08 16.53 -9.77
N ASP A 108 -21.99 17.14 -9.31
CA ASP A 108 -21.62 18.54 -9.51
C ASP A 108 -20.09 18.74 -9.44
N GLY A 109 -19.64 19.99 -9.32
CA GLY A 109 -18.23 20.37 -9.22
C GLY A 109 -17.71 20.62 -7.80
N GLU A 110 -18.47 20.26 -6.75
CA GLU A 110 -18.11 20.60 -5.37
C GLU A 110 -16.85 19.89 -4.91
N LEU A 111 -16.77 18.57 -5.13
CA LEU A 111 -15.56 17.81 -4.83
C LEU A 111 -14.29 18.43 -5.44
N TYR A 112 -14.35 18.90 -6.69
CA TYR A 112 -13.22 19.57 -7.34
C TYR A 112 -12.83 20.87 -6.64
N ARG A 113 -13.81 21.71 -6.26
CA ARG A 113 -13.56 22.96 -5.54
C ARG A 113 -12.91 22.73 -4.18
N ILE A 114 -13.32 21.67 -3.47
CA ILE A 114 -12.73 21.29 -2.19
C ILE A 114 -11.27 20.82 -2.40
N CYS A 115 -11.02 19.96 -3.38
CA CYS A 115 -9.66 19.54 -3.74
C CYS A 115 -8.78 20.75 -4.12
N GLN A 116 -9.33 21.72 -4.85
CA GLN A 116 -8.63 22.95 -5.21
C GLN A 116 -8.24 23.76 -3.98
N ARG A 117 -9.17 23.99 -3.04
CA ARG A 117 -8.90 24.73 -1.80
C ARG A 117 -7.86 24.06 -0.89
N LEU A 118 -7.79 22.74 -0.91
CA LEU A 118 -6.76 21.97 -0.21
C LEU A 118 -5.39 22.12 -0.90
N SER A 119 -5.36 22.00 -2.22
CA SER A 119 -4.14 22.15 -3.03
C SER A 119 -3.56 23.57 -2.95
N GLU A 120 -4.39 24.62 -2.97
CA GLU A 120 -3.99 26.02 -2.77
C GLU A 120 -3.36 26.29 -1.39
N ARG A 121 -3.64 25.42 -0.40
CA ARG A 121 -2.99 25.43 0.91
C ARG A 121 -1.70 24.59 0.94
N ASN A 122 -1.23 24.09 -0.19
CA ASN A 122 -0.09 23.19 -0.33
C ASN A 122 -0.26 21.86 0.43
N ILE A 123 -1.51 21.37 0.53
CA ILE A 123 -1.80 20.03 1.05
C ILE A 123 -1.76 19.07 -0.14
N THR A 124 -0.91 18.06 -0.07
CA THR A 124 -0.77 17.07 -1.15
C THR A 124 -1.97 16.13 -1.17
N LEU A 125 -2.61 16.00 -2.33
CA LEU A 125 -3.74 15.09 -2.53
C LEU A 125 -3.33 13.92 -3.42
N ILE A 126 -3.59 12.69 -2.97
CA ILE A 126 -3.23 11.47 -3.70
C ILE A 126 -4.45 10.56 -3.72
N ALA A 127 -4.87 10.10 -4.90
CA ALA A 127 -6.05 9.26 -5.05
C ALA A 127 -5.83 8.07 -5.97
N SER A 128 -6.42 6.93 -5.62
CA SER A 128 -6.43 5.75 -6.48
C SER A 128 -7.39 5.92 -7.67
N LEU A 129 -6.92 5.52 -8.85
CA LEU A 129 -7.79 5.18 -9.97
C LEU A 129 -8.65 3.96 -9.59
N GLU A 130 -9.91 3.92 -10.02
CA GLU A 130 -10.74 2.73 -9.84
C GLU A 130 -10.17 1.54 -10.61
N ASN A 131 -10.10 0.37 -9.99
CA ASN A 131 -9.58 -0.83 -10.64
C ASN A 131 -10.38 -1.14 -11.92
N GLY A 132 -9.68 -1.34 -13.03
CA GLY A 132 -10.30 -1.65 -14.33
C GLY A 132 -10.98 -0.48 -15.04
N CYS A 133 -10.85 0.75 -14.53
CA CYS A 133 -11.37 1.95 -15.20
C CYS A 133 -10.23 2.79 -15.78
N GLU A 134 -10.52 3.58 -16.82
CA GLU A 134 -9.59 4.58 -17.36
C GLU A 134 -9.67 5.91 -16.60
N LYS A 135 -10.82 6.19 -15.99
CA LYS A 135 -11.13 7.44 -15.31
C LYS A 135 -11.95 7.19 -14.05
N SER A 136 -11.54 7.84 -12.97
CA SER A 136 -12.34 7.97 -11.75
C SER A 136 -11.95 9.21 -10.96
N TYR A 137 -12.86 9.71 -10.16
CA TYR A 137 -12.68 10.91 -9.35
C TYR A 137 -12.38 10.54 -7.89
N PRO A 138 -11.50 11.28 -7.20
CA PRO A 138 -10.83 12.50 -7.63
C PRO A 138 -9.50 12.27 -8.40
N ALA A 139 -9.10 11.03 -8.67
CA ALA A 139 -7.80 10.69 -9.26
C ALA A 139 -7.46 11.38 -10.58
N VAL A 140 -8.46 11.78 -11.38
CA VAL A 140 -8.27 12.50 -12.65
C VAL A 140 -8.21 14.02 -12.55
N PHE A 141 -8.36 14.59 -11.34
CA PHE A 141 -8.27 16.04 -11.17
C PHE A 141 -6.82 16.49 -11.31
N ASP A 142 -6.62 17.65 -11.93
CA ASP A 142 -5.29 18.26 -12.15
C ASP A 142 -4.64 18.81 -10.87
N ASN A 143 -5.39 18.86 -9.78
CA ASN A 143 -4.93 19.22 -8.43
C ASN A 143 -4.77 18.00 -7.50
N VAL A 144 -4.87 16.77 -8.05
CA VAL A 144 -4.70 15.50 -7.34
C VAL A 144 -3.71 14.62 -8.09
N ILE A 145 -2.82 13.94 -7.36
CA ILE A 145 -1.96 12.91 -7.94
C ILE A 145 -2.78 11.63 -8.07
N GLY A 146 -3.16 11.30 -9.31
CA GLY A 146 -3.80 10.05 -9.67
C GLY A 146 -2.79 8.90 -9.70
N VAL A 147 -3.14 7.80 -9.06
CA VAL A 147 -2.27 6.62 -8.92
C VAL A 147 -2.96 5.35 -9.41
N ARG A 148 -2.20 4.54 -10.16
CA ARG A 148 -2.55 3.15 -10.46
C ARG A 148 -1.37 2.23 -10.15
N HIS A 149 -1.64 0.95 -9.96
CA HIS A 149 -0.60 -0.04 -9.76
C HIS A 149 -0.07 -0.60 -11.09
N GLY A 150 1.14 -1.13 -11.04
CA GLY A 150 1.77 -1.95 -12.08
C GLY A 150 2.82 -2.89 -11.46
N VAL A 151 3.30 -3.86 -12.24
CA VAL A 151 4.50 -4.64 -11.90
C VAL A 151 5.63 -4.10 -12.76
N LEU A 152 6.40 -3.18 -12.19
CA LEU A 152 7.42 -2.43 -12.91
C LEU A 152 8.76 -3.16 -12.89
N GLU A 153 9.73 -2.66 -13.63
CA GLU A 153 11.04 -3.27 -13.86
C GLU A 153 11.86 -3.50 -12.59
N ARG A 154 11.65 -2.66 -11.59
CA ARG A 154 12.40 -2.68 -10.33
C ARG A 154 11.46 -2.52 -9.15
N GLU A 155 11.83 -3.16 -8.05
CA GLU A 155 11.06 -3.08 -6.81
C GLU A 155 11.06 -1.64 -6.29
N ASN A 156 9.92 -1.19 -5.77
CA ASN A 156 9.77 0.10 -5.09
C ASN A 156 10.01 1.34 -5.98
N GLU A 157 10.04 1.16 -7.30
CA GLU A 157 10.07 2.26 -8.27
C GLU A 157 8.66 2.71 -8.67
N PHE A 158 8.60 3.83 -9.39
CA PHE A 158 7.38 4.33 -9.99
C PHE A 158 7.66 5.05 -11.30
N TRP A 159 6.65 5.10 -12.17
CA TRP A 159 6.64 5.95 -13.34
C TRP A 159 5.80 7.19 -13.05
N PHE A 160 6.24 8.35 -13.55
CA PHE A 160 5.52 9.59 -13.33
C PHE A 160 5.55 10.54 -14.53
N SER A 161 4.38 11.07 -14.89
CA SER A 161 4.28 12.09 -15.93
C SER A 161 3.22 13.12 -15.59
N LYS A 162 3.64 14.36 -15.34
CA LYS A 162 2.74 15.49 -15.02
C LYS A 162 1.76 15.86 -16.14
N HIS A 163 1.96 15.35 -17.35
CA HIS A 163 1.10 15.61 -18.50
C HIS A 163 0.01 14.54 -18.71
N ARG A 164 -0.03 13.50 -17.86
CA ARG A 164 -1.02 12.43 -17.92
C ARG A 164 -2.17 12.72 -16.96
N GLN A 165 -3.37 12.25 -17.31
CA GLN A 165 -4.55 12.37 -16.44
C GLN A 165 -4.42 11.52 -15.16
N ILE A 166 -3.84 10.33 -15.27
CA ILE A 166 -3.35 9.54 -14.14
C ILE A 166 -1.84 9.59 -14.21
N GLN A 167 -1.25 10.38 -13.30
CA GLN A 167 0.13 10.82 -13.39
C GLN A 167 1.11 9.72 -12.97
N CYS A 168 0.73 8.84 -12.04
CA CYS A 168 1.62 7.88 -11.42
C CYS A 168 1.22 6.42 -11.68
N VAL A 169 2.22 5.60 -12.05
CA VAL A 169 2.15 4.14 -11.99
C VAL A 169 3.13 3.67 -10.92
N MET A 170 2.63 3.09 -9.84
CA MET A 170 3.44 2.64 -8.71
C MET A 170 3.71 1.14 -8.77
N ASP A 171 4.96 0.72 -8.56
CA ASP A 171 5.30 -0.70 -8.42
C ASP A 171 4.58 -1.31 -7.20
N CYS A 172 3.74 -2.30 -7.47
CA CYS A 172 3.00 -3.02 -6.45
C CYS A 172 2.96 -4.51 -6.76
N VAL A 173 3.84 -5.26 -6.12
CA VAL A 173 3.71 -6.71 -5.95
C VAL A 173 2.91 -6.96 -4.67
N ALA A 174 2.03 -7.97 -4.68
CA ALA A 174 1.20 -8.39 -3.54
C ALA A 174 1.99 -8.33 -2.21
N PRO A 175 1.72 -7.33 -1.33
CA PRO A 175 2.43 -7.18 -0.08
C PRO A 175 1.68 -7.88 1.06
N ILE A 176 2.41 -8.19 2.14
CA ILE A 176 1.78 -8.48 3.42
C ILE A 176 1.49 -7.15 4.12
N VAL A 177 0.25 -7.00 4.58
CA VAL A 177 -0.26 -5.79 5.23
C VAL A 177 -0.87 -6.12 6.59
N ALA A 178 -1.01 -5.12 7.45
CA ALA A 178 -1.82 -5.23 8.66
C ALA A 178 -3.30 -5.36 8.30
N ILE A 179 -4.03 -6.17 9.06
CA ILE A 179 -5.48 -6.32 8.98
C ILE A 179 -6.08 -6.36 10.40
N PRO A 180 -7.38 -6.09 10.57
CA PRO A 180 -8.01 -6.02 11.88
C PRO A 180 -7.82 -7.28 12.73
N LYS A 181 -7.98 -7.12 14.05
CA LYS A 181 -7.73 -8.14 15.08
C LYS A 181 -6.24 -8.43 15.26
N ASN A 182 -5.39 -7.42 15.06
CA ASN A 182 -3.95 -7.50 15.24
C ASN A 182 -3.27 -8.58 14.37
N LYS A 183 -3.80 -8.80 13.16
CA LYS A 183 -3.38 -9.85 12.23
C LYS A 183 -2.69 -9.24 11.02
N TYR A 184 -2.04 -10.10 10.25
CA TYR A 184 -1.50 -9.73 8.94
C TYR A 184 -2.18 -10.58 7.87
N GLY A 185 -2.06 -10.15 6.62
CA GLY A 185 -2.52 -10.91 5.46
C GLY A 185 -1.76 -10.49 4.20
N LEU A 186 -1.51 -11.44 3.31
CA LEU A 186 -1.05 -11.13 1.97
C LEU A 186 -2.26 -10.70 1.13
N ILE A 187 -2.20 -9.51 0.56
CA ILE A 187 -3.27 -8.98 -0.29
C ILE A 187 -2.80 -8.86 -1.74
N LEU A 188 -3.74 -8.96 -2.67
CA LEU A 188 -3.46 -8.73 -4.08
C LEU A 188 -3.11 -7.25 -4.32
N PRO A 189 -2.31 -6.95 -5.36
CA PRO A 189 -2.00 -5.58 -5.69
C PRO A 189 -3.25 -4.89 -6.26
N PHE A 190 -3.62 -3.79 -5.62
CA PHE A 190 -4.73 -2.92 -6.03
C PHE A 190 -4.25 -1.48 -6.10
N ASN A 191 -4.98 -0.63 -6.84
CA ASN A 191 -4.65 0.78 -6.93
C ASN A 191 -4.63 1.48 -5.56
N SER A 192 -5.44 1.05 -4.60
CA SER A 192 -5.42 1.57 -3.22
C SER A 192 -4.09 1.36 -2.50
N ILE A 193 -3.46 0.19 -2.69
CA ILE A 193 -2.16 -0.15 -2.09
C ILE A 193 -1.04 0.60 -2.78
N ALA A 194 -1.11 0.75 -4.09
CA ALA A 194 -0.21 1.62 -4.85
C ALA A 194 -0.29 3.09 -4.39
N THR A 195 -1.49 3.63 -4.19
CA THR A 195 -1.70 4.99 -3.62
C THR A 195 -1.07 5.11 -2.25
N ALA A 196 -1.32 4.17 -1.35
CA ALA A 196 -0.73 4.15 -0.01
C ALA A 196 0.80 4.09 -0.04
N LYS A 197 1.37 3.30 -0.97
CA LYS A 197 2.83 3.21 -1.15
C LYS A 197 3.42 4.53 -1.63
N LEU A 198 2.82 5.17 -2.63
CA LEU A 198 3.26 6.49 -3.09
C LEU A 198 3.13 7.56 -1.98
N THR A 199 2.03 7.55 -1.24
CA THR A 199 1.84 8.41 -0.06
C THR A 199 2.98 8.23 0.94
N GLY A 200 3.38 6.99 1.22
CA GLY A 200 4.51 6.68 2.09
C GLY A 200 5.85 7.20 1.56
N ILE A 201 6.11 7.06 0.26
CA ILE A 201 7.31 7.59 -0.40
C ILE A 201 7.38 9.12 -0.29
N ILE A 202 6.29 9.82 -0.57
CA ILE A 202 6.22 11.28 -0.46
C ILE A 202 6.34 11.72 1.01
N SER A 203 5.73 10.98 1.94
CA SER A 203 5.87 11.24 3.39
C SER A 203 7.33 11.12 3.84
N ARG A 204 8.06 10.11 3.34
CA ARG A 204 9.49 9.94 3.61
C ARG A 204 10.31 11.09 3.03
N MET A 205 9.96 11.59 1.85
CA MET A 205 10.59 12.78 1.27
C MET A 205 10.38 14.01 2.16
N PHE A 206 9.15 14.28 2.58
CA PHE A 206 8.81 15.41 3.46
C PHE A 206 9.59 15.32 4.78
N TYR A 207 9.63 14.13 5.38
CA TYR A 207 10.36 13.88 6.61
C TYR A 207 11.86 14.12 6.43
N SER A 208 12.46 13.60 5.36
CA SER A 208 13.91 13.74 5.10
C SER A 208 14.30 15.19 4.80
N ALA A 209 13.46 15.92 4.06
CA ALA A 209 13.67 17.33 3.73
C ALA A 209 13.27 18.29 4.88
N GLN A 210 12.70 17.79 5.97
CA GLN A 210 12.15 18.59 7.07
C GLN A 210 11.15 19.66 6.60
N ILE A 211 10.23 19.27 5.72
CA ILE A 211 9.12 20.12 5.24
C ILE A 211 7.77 19.49 5.61
N SER A 212 6.74 20.32 5.78
CA SER A 212 5.35 19.85 5.97
C SER A 212 4.48 20.02 4.74
N ARG A 213 4.88 20.87 3.79
CA ARG A 213 4.09 21.26 2.62
C ARG A 213 5.03 21.63 1.47
N ILE A 214 4.52 21.43 0.27
CA ILE A 214 5.13 21.80 -1.01
C ILE A 214 3.97 22.08 -1.96
N ASP A 215 4.11 23.06 -2.85
CA ASP A 215 3.09 23.31 -3.86
C ASP A 215 3.02 22.14 -4.86
N PHE A 216 1.87 22.00 -5.51
CA PHE A 216 1.59 20.86 -6.39
C PHE A 216 2.58 20.75 -7.56
N ASN A 217 3.00 21.86 -8.15
CA ASN A 217 3.91 21.86 -9.29
C ASN A 217 5.31 21.41 -8.88
N SER A 218 5.84 21.96 -7.78
CA SER A 218 7.13 21.56 -7.24
C SER A 218 7.16 20.08 -6.84
N LEU A 219 6.06 19.55 -6.30
CA LEU A 219 5.93 18.11 -6.03
C LEU A 219 5.94 17.28 -7.32
N CYS A 220 5.22 17.71 -8.35
CA CYS A 220 5.20 17.02 -9.64
C CYS A 220 6.56 17.04 -10.33
N ASP A 221 7.30 18.13 -10.22
CA ASP A 221 8.67 18.23 -10.74
C ASP A 221 9.61 17.28 -10.00
N TRP A 222 9.51 17.20 -8.66
CA TRP A 222 10.27 16.22 -7.87
C TRP A 222 9.91 14.77 -8.25
N LEU A 223 8.62 14.45 -8.37
CA LEU A 223 8.18 13.10 -8.76
C LEU A 223 8.64 12.75 -10.17
N GLN A 224 8.60 13.70 -11.11
CA GLN A 224 9.09 13.49 -12.47
C GLN A 224 10.60 13.24 -12.50
N GLU A 225 11.38 13.99 -11.71
CA GLU A 225 12.83 13.80 -11.58
C GLU A 225 13.17 12.44 -10.96
N LYS A 226 12.42 12.00 -9.94
CA LYS A 226 12.69 10.75 -9.22
C LYS A 226 12.12 9.51 -9.89
N SER A 227 11.15 9.65 -10.79
CA SER A 227 10.55 8.51 -11.47
C SER A 227 11.53 7.74 -12.34
N PHE A 228 11.35 6.42 -12.40
CA PHE A 228 12.13 5.55 -13.27
C PHE A 228 11.83 5.79 -14.76
N ARG A 229 10.57 6.12 -15.08
CA ARG A 229 10.13 6.52 -16.42
C ARG A 229 9.18 7.70 -16.36
N ASN A 230 9.32 8.58 -17.37
CA ASN A 230 8.42 9.72 -17.59
C ASN A 230 7.59 9.62 -18.89
N LYS A 231 7.84 8.59 -19.69
CA LYS A 231 7.14 8.25 -20.93
C LYS A 231 6.89 6.76 -21.00
N TRP A 232 5.68 6.38 -21.38
CA TRP A 232 5.24 4.99 -21.56
C TRP A 232 3.97 4.98 -22.42
N ASN A 233 3.58 3.83 -22.93
CA ASN A 233 2.29 3.54 -23.55
C ASN A 233 1.37 2.82 -22.55
N GLU A 234 0.04 2.92 -22.73
CA GLU A 234 -0.91 2.28 -21.80
C GLU A 234 -0.76 0.75 -21.72
N VAL A 235 -0.40 0.11 -22.83
CA VAL A 235 -0.22 -1.36 -22.88
C VAL A 235 0.91 -1.81 -21.94
N GLU A 236 1.99 -1.04 -21.83
CA GLU A 236 3.15 -1.37 -20.99
C GLU A 236 2.81 -1.45 -19.50
N ILE A 237 1.73 -0.80 -19.07
CA ILE A 237 1.29 -0.83 -17.66
C ILE A 237 0.69 -2.19 -17.30
N TYR A 238 0.12 -2.90 -18.28
CA TYR A 238 -0.47 -4.22 -18.09
C TYR A 238 0.54 -5.35 -18.29
N GLU A 239 1.74 -5.03 -18.79
CA GLU A 239 2.83 -5.97 -18.87
C GLU A 239 3.42 -6.25 -17.49
N ARG A 240 3.78 -7.50 -17.25
CA ARG A 240 4.58 -7.86 -16.08
C ARG A 240 6.05 -7.66 -16.44
N LEU A 241 6.53 -6.43 -16.26
CA LEU A 241 7.87 -6.04 -16.66
C LEU A 241 8.97 -6.61 -15.76
N ARG A 242 8.59 -7.11 -14.58
CA ARG A 242 9.47 -7.88 -13.70
C ARG A 242 8.96 -9.31 -13.57
N VAL A 243 9.79 -10.23 -14.02
CA VAL A 243 9.64 -11.67 -13.82
C VAL A 243 10.93 -12.13 -13.17
N PRO A 244 10.91 -12.57 -11.90
CA PRO A 244 12.11 -13.04 -11.24
C PRO A 244 12.77 -14.16 -12.05
N GLU A 245 14.09 -14.12 -12.14
CA GLU A 245 14.91 -15.13 -12.82
C GLU A 245 15.61 -16.04 -11.80
N ARG A 246 15.97 -17.26 -12.21
CA ARG A 246 16.58 -18.25 -11.30
C ARG A 246 17.86 -17.75 -10.62
N THR A 247 18.65 -16.94 -11.31
CA THR A 247 19.85 -16.32 -10.75
C THR A 247 19.54 -15.42 -9.56
N GLU A 248 18.35 -14.82 -9.51
CA GLU A 248 17.93 -13.97 -8.41
C GLU A 248 17.67 -14.76 -7.14
N TRP A 249 17.16 -16.00 -7.22
CA TRP A 249 16.85 -16.83 -6.04
C TRP A 249 17.79 -18.00 -5.81
N TYR A 250 18.87 -18.10 -6.59
CA TYR A 250 19.79 -19.22 -6.46
C TYR A 250 20.44 -19.22 -5.07
N VAL A 251 20.45 -20.41 -4.49
CA VAL A 251 21.12 -20.71 -3.23
C VAL A 251 21.73 -22.11 -3.35
N ASP A 252 23.00 -22.26 -2.96
CA ASP A 252 23.67 -23.56 -2.95
C ASP A 252 22.98 -24.55 -2.00
N ASP A 253 22.81 -25.81 -2.42
CA ASP A 253 22.10 -26.83 -1.65
C ASP A 253 22.82 -27.24 -0.35
N LYS A 254 24.06 -26.78 -0.12
CA LYS A 254 24.79 -26.95 1.15
C LYS A 254 24.48 -25.86 2.16
N ASP A 255 23.72 -24.85 1.78
CA ASP A 255 23.40 -23.75 2.67
C ASP A 255 22.49 -24.17 3.82
N PHE A 256 22.88 -23.79 5.03
CA PHE A 256 22.17 -24.17 6.25
C PHE A 256 20.76 -23.59 6.32
N THR A 257 20.57 -22.32 5.93
CA THR A 257 19.25 -21.67 5.91
C THR A 257 18.33 -22.37 4.92
N LEU A 258 18.82 -22.69 3.72
CA LEU A 258 18.04 -23.38 2.70
C LEU A 258 17.64 -24.80 3.13
N ILE A 259 18.58 -25.57 3.68
CA ILE A 259 18.31 -26.95 4.16
C ILE A 259 17.28 -26.92 5.29
N SER A 260 17.44 -26.02 6.26
CA SER A 260 16.51 -25.87 7.39
C SER A 260 15.12 -25.48 6.89
N LEU A 261 15.04 -24.52 5.98
CA LEU A 261 13.76 -24.09 5.41
C LEU A 261 13.09 -25.21 4.60
N TYR A 262 13.85 -26.02 3.88
CA TYR A 262 13.31 -27.19 3.18
C TYR A 262 12.67 -28.22 4.12
N GLN A 263 13.31 -28.51 5.26
CA GLN A 263 12.74 -29.39 6.27
C GLN A 263 11.42 -28.83 6.80
N ILE A 264 11.39 -27.53 7.14
CA ILE A 264 10.20 -26.83 7.60
C ILE A 264 9.07 -26.87 6.55
N VAL A 265 9.40 -26.68 5.28
CA VAL A 265 8.44 -26.79 4.17
C VAL A 265 7.88 -28.21 4.08
N CYS A 266 8.73 -29.24 4.19
CA CYS A 266 8.26 -30.63 4.18
C CYS A 266 7.32 -30.94 5.36
N ASP A 267 7.65 -30.44 6.55
CA ASP A 267 6.90 -30.67 7.78
C ASP A 267 5.55 -29.95 7.75
N PHE A 268 5.53 -28.69 7.31
CA PHE A 268 4.30 -27.89 7.22
C PHE A 268 3.29 -28.51 6.25
N PHE A 269 3.76 -28.97 5.07
CA PHE A 269 2.90 -29.58 4.06
C PHE A 269 2.74 -31.10 4.21
N LYS A 270 3.42 -31.72 5.18
CA LYS A 270 3.43 -33.16 5.44
C LYS A 270 3.76 -34.00 4.20
N LYS A 271 4.71 -33.52 3.38
CA LYS A 271 5.09 -34.14 2.11
C LYS A 271 6.54 -33.82 1.78
N LYS A 272 7.24 -34.76 1.13
CA LYS A 272 8.55 -34.53 0.53
C LYS A 272 8.43 -33.92 -0.87
N PHE A 273 9.34 -33.02 -1.19
CA PHE A 273 9.41 -32.36 -2.49
C PHE A 273 10.62 -32.87 -3.26
N GLU A 274 10.40 -33.33 -4.49
CA GLU A 274 11.48 -33.75 -5.37
C GLU A 274 11.76 -32.63 -6.37
N GLN A 275 12.98 -32.11 -6.34
CA GLN A 275 13.48 -31.13 -7.29
C GLN A 275 14.99 -31.30 -7.46
N ARG A 276 15.53 -30.89 -8.62
CA ARG A 276 16.99 -30.98 -8.87
C ARG A 276 17.81 -30.13 -7.89
N SER A 277 17.27 -29.01 -7.42
CA SER A 277 17.87 -28.14 -6.39
C SER A 277 16.77 -27.66 -5.45
N ILE A 278 17.10 -27.57 -4.16
CA ILE A 278 16.15 -27.22 -3.10
C ILE A 278 15.60 -25.80 -3.32
N CYS A 279 16.43 -24.87 -3.78
CA CYS A 279 16.03 -23.47 -4.00
C CYS A 279 14.94 -23.31 -5.07
N ASP A 280 14.78 -24.29 -5.96
CA ASP A 280 13.81 -24.28 -7.06
C ASP A 280 12.45 -24.90 -6.68
N ILE A 281 12.25 -25.28 -5.42
CA ILE A 281 10.94 -25.74 -4.93
C ILE A 281 9.98 -24.55 -4.89
N GLU A 282 8.94 -24.60 -5.70
CA GLU A 282 7.94 -23.55 -5.84
C GLU A 282 7.00 -23.49 -4.61
N LEU A 283 6.82 -22.29 -4.05
CA LEU A 283 5.93 -22.00 -2.93
C LEU A 283 4.67 -21.25 -3.41
N LEU A 284 4.71 -19.92 -3.56
CA LEU A 284 3.55 -19.08 -3.92
C LEU A 284 3.51 -18.75 -5.42
N THR A 285 3.58 -19.79 -6.25
CA THR A 285 3.48 -19.71 -7.71
C THR A 285 2.17 -20.35 -8.21
N ARG A 286 2.00 -20.48 -9.53
CA ARG A 286 0.86 -21.21 -10.11
C ARG A 286 0.91 -22.72 -9.83
N LYS A 287 2.11 -23.29 -9.65
CA LYS A 287 2.34 -24.72 -9.41
C LYS A 287 2.82 -25.03 -8.00
N GLY A 288 3.21 -24.00 -7.25
CA GLY A 288 3.70 -24.13 -5.89
C GLY A 288 2.59 -24.53 -4.92
N VAL A 289 3.02 -24.97 -3.75
CA VAL A 289 2.13 -25.57 -2.74
C VAL A 289 1.51 -24.59 -1.76
N LEU A 290 2.02 -23.35 -1.69
CA LEU A 290 1.56 -22.36 -0.75
C LEU A 290 0.40 -21.55 -1.35
N ASN A 291 -0.74 -21.53 -0.66
CA ASN A 291 -1.86 -20.66 -1.00
C ASN A 291 -1.84 -19.35 -0.19
N ILE A 292 -2.53 -18.31 -0.68
CA ILE A 292 -2.55 -16.97 -0.06
C ILE A 292 -3.01 -17.02 1.41
N ASP A 293 -4.05 -17.79 1.71
CA ASP A 293 -4.61 -17.96 3.05
C ASP A 293 -3.65 -18.69 4.02
N GLN A 294 -2.70 -19.46 3.46
CA GLN A 294 -1.70 -20.20 4.23
C GLN A 294 -0.42 -19.40 4.48
N VAL A 295 -0.23 -18.25 3.84
CA VAL A 295 1.02 -17.46 3.94
C VAL A 295 1.37 -17.11 5.38
N ILE A 296 0.40 -16.57 6.14
CA ILE A 296 0.67 -16.15 7.53
C ILE A 296 0.86 -17.35 8.47
N PRO A 297 0.01 -18.41 8.43
CA PRO A 297 0.28 -19.65 9.16
C PRO A 297 1.66 -20.25 8.85
N PHE A 298 2.06 -20.27 7.57
CA PHE A 298 3.36 -20.78 7.14
C PHE A 298 4.52 -19.95 7.69
N LEU A 299 4.48 -18.63 7.55
CA LEU A 299 5.52 -17.74 8.09
C LEU A 299 5.62 -17.80 9.61
N THR A 300 4.48 -17.94 10.31
CA THR A 300 4.46 -18.14 11.76
C THR A 300 5.14 -19.46 12.15
N PHE A 301 4.95 -20.52 11.36
CA PHE A 301 5.61 -21.81 11.55
C PHE A 301 7.13 -21.68 11.31
N VAL A 302 7.55 -20.97 10.26
CA VAL A 302 8.96 -20.68 9.98
C VAL A 302 9.62 -19.92 11.14
N GLU A 303 9.00 -18.85 11.65
CA GLU A 303 9.52 -18.10 12.81
C GLU A 303 9.74 -19.00 14.04
N LYS A 304 8.77 -19.88 14.32
CA LYS A 304 8.82 -20.80 15.46
C LYS A 304 9.96 -21.83 15.33
N GLU A 305 10.07 -22.49 14.18
CA GLU A 305 11.04 -23.57 13.98
C GLU A 305 12.47 -23.05 13.78
N MET A 306 12.64 -21.86 13.20
CA MET A 306 13.96 -21.24 13.02
C MET A 306 14.40 -20.34 14.17
N HIS A 307 13.51 -20.07 15.15
CA HIS A 307 13.75 -19.12 16.23
C HIS A 307 14.11 -17.69 15.75
N ILE A 308 13.44 -17.24 14.68
CA ILE A 308 13.64 -15.90 14.09
C ILE A 308 12.38 -15.05 14.24
N LYS A 309 12.51 -13.75 13.95
CA LYS A 309 11.38 -12.82 13.90
C LYS A 309 11.38 -12.07 12.58
N LEU A 310 10.35 -12.27 11.77
CA LEU A 310 10.23 -11.67 10.46
C LEU A 310 9.47 -10.35 10.56
N ASP A 311 9.94 -9.32 9.88
CA ASP A 311 9.14 -8.12 9.64
C ASP A 311 8.16 -8.39 8.49
N TYR A 312 6.92 -8.70 8.82
CA TYR A 312 5.91 -9.06 7.83
C TYR A 312 5.65 -7.93 6.83
N LEU A 313 5.75 -6.66 7.22
CA LEU A 313 5.49 -5.54 6.29
C LEU A 313 6.60 -5.36 5.26
N LYS A 314 7.75 -6.01 5.44
CA LYS A 314 8.84 -6.08 4.44
C LYS A 314 8.67 -7.25 3.48
N ILE A 315 7.74 -8.16 3.74
CA ILE A 315 7.49 -9.33 2.89
C ILE A 315 6.43 -9.00 1.85
N ASN A 316 6.71 -9.40 0.61
CA ASN A 316 5.78 -9.41 -0.51
C ASN A 316 5.82 -10.80 -1.17
N ARG A 317 4.97 -11.02 -2.18
CA ARG A 317 4.88 -12.29 -2.89
C ARG A 317 6.21 -12.76 -3.50
N TYR A 318 7.12 -11.87 -3.90
CA TYR A 318 8.38 -12.26 -4.53
C TYR A 318 9.30 -13.00 -3.57
N HIS A 319 9.32 -12.60 -2.31
CA HIS A 319 10.02 -13.33 -1.25
C HIS A 319 9.47 -14.75 -1.03
N LEU A 320 8.26 -15.04 -1.52
CA LEU A 320 7.54 -16.30 -1.28
C LEU A 320 7.40 -17.15 -2.55
N LEU A 321 8.09 -16.84 -3.65
CA LEU A 321 7.94 -17.62 -4.89
C LEU A 321 8.53 -19.01 -4.78
N THR A 322 9.70 -19.15 -4.18
CA THR A 322 10.40 -20.42 -4.01
C THR A 322 10.99 -20.53 -2.61
N VAL A 323 11.45 -21.73 -2.25
CA VAL A 323 12.28 -21.92 -1.04
C VAL A 323 13.54 -21.04 -1.13
N GLY A 324 14.12 -20.87 -2.33
CA GLY A 324 15.27 -20.00 -2.57
C GLY A 324 15.00 -18.53 -2.26
N THR A 325 13.89 -17.96 -2.76
CA THR A 325 13.55 -16.55 -2.51
C THR A 325 13.34 -16.27 -1.02
N LEU A 326 12.70 -17.21 -0.32
CA LEU A 326 12.45 -17.06 1.12
C LEU A 326 13.73 -17.24 1.93
N ALA A 327 14.59 -18.20 1.56
CA ALA A 327 15.88 -18.39 2.22
C ALA A 327 16.76 -17.14 2.09
N GLN A 328 16.81 -16.52 0.91
CA GLN A 328 17.54 -15.27 0.71
C GLN A 328 17.00 -14.14 1.58
N TYR A 329 15.67 -13.98 1.65
CA TYR A 329 15.07 -13.00 2.55
C TYR A 329 15.46 -13.26 4.02
N ILE A 330 15.33 -14.49 4.49
CA ILE A 330 15.65 -14.88 5.87
C ILE A 330 17.10 -14.57 6.24
N ARG A 331 18.05 -14.68 5.30
CA ARG A 331 19.46 -14.32 5.56
C ARG A 331 19.70 -12.84 5.83
N THR A 332 18.76 -11.99 5.43
CA THR A 332 18.86 -10.54 5.66
C THR A 332 18.29 -10.11 7.02
N VAL A 333 17.62 -11.02 7.73
CA VAL A 333 16.95 -10.82 9.02
C VAL A 333 17.88 -11.20 10.17
#